data_AF-A0A1Q4VHB1-F1
#
_entry.id   AF-A0A1Q4VHB1-F1
#
_cell.length_a   1.000
_cell.length_b   1.000
_cell.length_c   1.000
_cell.angle_alpha   90.00
_cell.angle_beta   90.00
_cell.angle_gamma   90.00
#
_symmetry.space_group_name_H-M   'P 1'
#
loop_
_entity.id
_entity.type
_entity.pdbx_description
1 polymer ?
#
loop_
_entity_poly.entity_id
_entity_poly.type
_entity_poly.pdbx_seq_one_letter_code
_entity_poly.pdbx_strand_id
1 'polypeptide(L)'
;MSAREELSHELQKHHHPASVRSMEALALRVGMSPSFVHGIIQGRLLPLEGELKALLKAMDVGERAQQRALLLHGEAMAELHTRARTSAKRPPATDWRVPVPPAGEPDPVLFSTVQEFVAGLEDVRIWAGEPSLRHLEERSARLHQQRQTAYGRVLRRSTISDMLNATSLPQMEKVRHFLQICGVRDIDAWVYTWRRVRTIERAALRRAA
;
A
#
# COMPACT_ATOMS: atom_id res chain seq x y z
N MET A 1 -14.73 20.56 -7.85
CA MET A 1 -14.63 20.76 -6.39
C MET A 1 -15.24 19.53 -5.73
N SER A 2 -14.65 19.04 -4.65
CA SER A 2 -15.21 17.91 -3.89
C SER A 2 -16.25 18.41 -2.89
N ALA A 3 -17.24 17.58 -2.54
CA ALA A 3 -18.28 17.93 -1.56
C ALA A 3 -17.68 18.35 -0.19
N ARG A 4 -16.50 17.80 0.14
CA ARG A 4 -15.72 18.16 1.33
C ARG A 4 -15.14 19.58 1.27
N GLU A 5 -14.64 20.01 0.11
CA GLU A 5 -14.13 21.38 -0.08
C GLU A 5 -15.29 22.39 -0.04
N GLU A 6 -16.44 22.03 -0.60
CA GLU A 6 -17.65 22.85 -0.55
C GLU A 6 -18.21 22.99 0.87
N LEU A 7 -18.22 21.91 1.65
CA LEU A 7 -18.57 21.96 3.07
C LEU A 7 -17.63 22.88 3.86
N SER A 8 -16.32 22.77 3.62
CA SER A 8 -15.33 23.64 4.27
C SER A 8 -15.55 25.12 3.91
N HIS A 9 -15.80 25.41 2.64
CA HIS A 9 -16.09 26.76 2.17
C HIS A 9 -17.36 27.32 2.82
N GLU A 10 -18.43 26.51 2.94
CA GLU A 10 -19.67 26.95 3.59
C GLU A 10 -19.46 27.20 5.09
N LEU A 11 -18.69 26.37 5.78
CA LEU A 11 -18.35 26.59 7.20
C LEU A 11 -17.48 27.83 7.41
N GLN A 12 -16.50 28.07 6.53
CA GLN A 12 -15.64 29.26 6.58
C GLN A 12 -16.42 30.55 6.34
N LYS A 13 -17.38 30.55 5.42
CA LYS A 13 -18.24 31.71 5.14
C LYS A 13 -19.00 32.21 6.38
N HIS A 14 -19.41 31.27 7.23
CA HIS A 14 -20.14 31.56 8.46
C HIS A 14 -19.23 31.72 9.70
N HIS A 15 -17.94 31.42 9.55
CA HIS A 15 -16.92 31.64 10.58
C HIS A 15 -16.20 32.98 10.33
N HIS A 16 -16.64 34.04 11.01
CA HIS A 16 -15.94 35.33 10.99
C HIS A 16 -14.84 35.40 12.06
N PRO A 17 -13.55 35.55 11.70
CA PRO A 17 -12.45 35.62 12.67
C PRO A 17 -12.50 36.87 13.56
N ALA A 18 -13.25 37.91 13.16
CA ALA A 18 -13.47 39.15 13.92
C ALA A 18 -14.77 39.14 14.77
N SER A 19 -15.55 38.06 14.73
CA SER A 19 -16.75 37.90 15.56
C SER A 19 -16.40 37.32 16.92
N VAL A 20 -17.12 37.73 17.96
CA VAL A 20 -16.93 37.53 19.43
C VAL A 20 -16.87 36.05 19.89
N ARG A 21 -16.79 35.08 18.99
CA ARG A 21 -16.69 33.64 19.31
C ARG A 21 -15.29 33.15 18.96
N SER A 22 -14.36 33.29 19.90
CA SER A 22 -13.05 32.60 19.84
C SER A 22 -13.25 31.13 19.45
N MET A 23 -12.37 30.58 18.63
CA MET A 23 -12.34 29.16 18.26
C MET A 23 -12.43 28.26 19.51
N GLU A 24 -11.83 28.70 20.62
CA GLU A 24 -11.90 28.02 21.92
C GLU A 24 -13.30 28.07 22.54
N ALA A 25 -13.99 29.20 22.44
CA ALA A 25 -15.36 29.34 22.92
C ALA A 25 -16.35 28.51 22.09
N LEU A 26 -16.11 28.39 20.79
CA LEU A 26 -16.89 27.51 19.91
C LEU A 26 -16.66 26.03 20.26
N ALA A 27 -15.40 25.64 20.43
CA ALA A 27 -15.03 24.29 20.81
C ALA A 27 -15.62 23.88 22.17
N LEU A 28 -15.56 24.77 23.16
CA LEU A 28 -16.14 24.55 24.48
C LEU A 28 -17.67 24.39 24.44
N ARG A 29 -18.38 25.20 23.64
CA ARG A 29 -19.85 25.09 23.46
C ARG A 29 -20.29 23.77 22.84
N VAL A 30 -19.46 23.19 21.99
CA VAL A 30 -19.78 21.98 21.24
C VAL A 30 -19.21 20.73 21.95
N GLY A 31 -18.41 20.92 23.01
CA GLY A 31 -17.75 19.82 23.73
C GLY A 31 -16.63 19.15 22.94
N MET A 32 -15.99 19.90 22.04
CA MET A 32 -14.92 19.42 21.16
C MET A 32 -13.59 20.07 21.48
N SER A 33 -12.49 19.48 21.01
CA SER A 33 -11.19 20.15 21.09
C SER A 33 -11.08 21.28 20.05
N PRO A 34 -10.41 22.40 20.36
CA PRO A 34 -10.19 23.50 19.41
C PRO A 34 -9.51 23.05 18.11
N SER A 35 -8.55 22.13 18.22
CA SER A 35 -7.84 21.53 17.08
C SER A 35 -8.76 20.74 16.15
N PHE A 36 -9.73 20.02 16.72
CA PHE A 36 -10.71 19.26 15.96
C PHE A 36 -11.67 20.18 15.20
N VAL A 37 -12.21 21.20 15.87
CA VAL A 37 -13.07 22.22 15.27
C VAL A 37 -12.35 22.98 14.14
N HIS A 38 -11.11 23.41 14.38
CA HIS A 38 -10.29 24.04 13.37
C HIS A 38 -10.04 23.12 12.17
N GLY A 39 -9.78 21.83 12.43
CA GLY A 39 -9.64 20.81 11.38
C GLY A 39 -10.90 20.62 10.54
N ILE A 40 -12.09 20.71 11.14
CA ILE A 40 -13.37 20.65 10.43
C ILE A 40 -13.57 21.88 9.54
N ILE A 41 -13.37 23.08 10.07
CA ILE A 41 -13.56 24.35 9.34
C ILE A 41 -12.59 24.44 8.15
N GLN A 42 -11.35 23.95 8.32
CA GLN A 42 -10.35 23.90 7.25
C GLN A 42 -10.55 22.73 6.26
N GLY A 43 -11.61 21.92 6.42
CA GLY A 43 -11.88 20.78 5.57
C GLY A 43 -10.82 19.69 5.68
N ARG A 44 -10.04 19.63 6.76
CA ARG A 44 -9.04 18.59 7.06
C ARG A 44 -9.66 17.37 7.74
N LEU A 45 -10.74 17.58 8.48
CA LEU A 45 -11.51 16.56 9.17
C LEU A 45 -12.96 16.62 8.71
N LEU A 46 -13.61 15.46 8.66
CA LEU A 46 -15.04 15.37 8.40
C LEU A 46 -15.73 14.98 9.72
N PRO A 47 -16.61 15.82 10.26
CA PRO A 47 -17.29 15.55 11.52
C PRO A 47 -18.32 14.43 11.34
N LEU A 48 -18.81 13.84 12.44
CA LEU A 48 -20.05 13.07 12.43
C LEU A 48 -21.26 14.00 12.25
N GLU A 49 -22.41 13.45 11.85
CA GLU A 49 -23.61 14.27 11.61
C GLU A 49 -24.06 15.02 12.87
N GLY A 50 -24.02 14.37 14.04
CA GLY A 50 -24.36 14.99 15.32
C GLY A 50 -23.40 16.11 15.71
N GLU A 51 -22.12 15.94 15.40
CA GLU A 51 -21.05 16.90 15.63
C GLU A 51 -21.22 18.14 14.74
N LEU A 52 -21.55 17.93 13.46
CA LEU A 52 -21.83 19.00 12.51
C LEU A 52 -23.06 19.81 12.92
N LYS A 53 -24.15 19.13 13.33
CA LYS A 53 -25.37 19.80 13.82
C LYS A 53 -25.08 20.68 15.03
N ALA A 54 -24.30 20.17 15.99
CA ALA A 54 -23.92 20.92 17.18
C ALA A 54 -23.04 22.13 16.83
N LEU A 55 -22.12 21.99 15.87
CA LEU A 55 -21.27 23.06 15.37
C LEU A 55 -22.07 24.16 14.65
N LEU A 56 -22.99 23.79 13.75
CA LEU A 56 -23.85 24.72 13.01
C LEU A 56 -24.79 25.49 13.94
N LYS A 57 -25.34 24.82 14.96
CA LYS A 57 -26.13 25.45 16.02
C LYS A 57 -25.27 26.38 16.87
N ALA A 58 -24.01 26.02 17.13
CA ALA A 58 -23.07 26.87 17.87
C ALA A 58 -22.63 28.11 17.09
N MET A 59 -22.61 28.04 15.77
CA MET A 59 -22.33 29.14 14.84
C MET A 59 -23.55 30.02 14.55
N ASP A 60 -24.74 29.64 15.03
CA ASP A 60 -26.00 30.37 14.81
C ASP A 60 -26.31 30.58 13.32
N VAL A 61 -26.06 29.53 12.53
CA VAL A 61 -26.27 29.52 11.08
C VAL A 61 -27.76 29.40 10.78
N GLY A 62 -28.28 30.20 9.85
CA GLY A 62 -29.68 30.12 9.42
C GLY A 62 -30.05 28.76 8.82
N GLU A 63 -31.32 28.37 8.93
CA GLU A 63 -31.84 27.04 8.59
C GLU A 63 -31.48 26.57 7.17
N ARG A 64 -31.51 27.47 6.18
CA ARG A 64 -31.12 27.18 4.79
C ARG A 64 -29.65 26.75 4.66
N ALA A 65 -28.75 27.44 5.37
CA ALA A 65 -27.33 27.11 5.34
C ALA A 65 -27.03 25.86 6.19
N GLN A 66 -27.81 25.59 7.24
CA GLN A 66 -27.73 24.32 7.96
C GLN A 66 -28.12 23.12 7.06
N GLN A 67 -29.25 23.22 6.36
CA GLN A 67 -29.71 22.18 5.43
C GLN A 67 -28.68 21.92 4.33
N ARG A 68 -28.10 22.98 3.76
CA ARG A 68 -27.05 22.87 2.75
C ARG A 68 -25.79 22.18 3.28
N ALA A 69 -25.32 22.55 4.47
CA ALA A 69 -24.15 21.93 5.08
C ALA A 69 -24.38 20.43 5.39
N LEU A 70 -25.59 20.04 5.80
CA LEU A 70 -25.95 18.64 6.03
C LEU A 70 -26.00 17.82 4.73
N LEU A 71 -26.48 18.40 3.62
CA LEU A 71 -26.45 17.75 2.31
C LEU A 71 -25.00 17.51 1.84
N LEU A 72 -24.15 18.54 1.90
CA LEU A 72 -22.74 18.45 1.52
C LEU A 72 -21.97 17.44 2.40
N HIS A 73 -22.35 17.33 3.67
CA HIS A 73 -21.80 16.32 4.59
C HIS A 73 -22.17 14.90 4.17
N GLY A 74 -23.44 14.66 3.84
CA GLY A 74 -23.91 13.37 3.34
C GLY A 74 -23.19 12.95 2.06
N GLU A 75 -23.01 13.88 1.13
CA GLU A 75 -22.26 13.66 -0.12
C GLU A 75 -20.77 13.36 0.15
N ALA A 76 -20.13 14.12 1.04
CA ALA A 76 -18.73 13.88 1.43
C ALA A 76 -18.54 12.52 2.12
N MET A 77 -19.47 12.10 2.97
CA MET A 77 -19.47 10.76 3.58
C MET A 77 -19.67 9.66 2.53
N ALA A 78 -20.57 9.86 1.56
CA ALA A 78 -20.78 8.90 0.46
C ALA A 78 -19.55 8.76 -0.45
N GLU A 79 -18.86 9.86 -0.74
CA GLU A 79 -17.57 9.85 -1.46
C GLU A 79 -16.51 9.06 -0.68
N LEU A 80 -16.41 9.27 0.64
CA LEU A 80 -15.49 8.51 1.50
C LEU A 80 -15.80 7.03 1.51
N HIS A 81 -17.08 6.65 1.63
CA HIS A 81 -17.48 5.24 1.58
C HIS A 81 -17.19 4.61 0.21
N THR A 82 -17.39 5.36 -0.88
CA THR A 82 -17.08 4.90 -2.24
C THR A 82 -15.58 4.71 -2.43
N ARG A 83 -14.75 5.65 -1.94
CA ARG A 83 -13.29 5.53 -1.92
C ARG A 83 -12.81 4.39 -1.02
N ALA A 84 -13.45 4.19 0.13
CA ALA A 84 -13.14 3.09 1.03
C ALA A 84 -13.48 1.74 0.36
N ARG A 85 -14.60 1.65 -0.38
CA ARG A 85 -14.97 0.45 -1.14
C ARG A 85 -14.03 0.18 -2.32
N THR A 86 -13.64 1.19 -3.08
CA THR A 86 -12.65 1.01 -4.16
C THR A 86 -11.26 0.70 -3.61
N SER A 87 -10.91 1.24 -2.44
CA SER A 87 -9.65 0.92 -1.75
C SER A 87 -9.67 -0.44 -1.05
N ALA A 88 -10.81 -0.91 -0.55
CA ALA A 88 -11.00 -2.22 0.09
C ALA A 88 -11.05 -3.38 -0.92
N LYS A 89 -11.19 -3.07 -2.22
CA LYS A 89 -10.93 -4.04 -3.29
C LYS A 89 -9.43 -4.37 -3.42
N ARG A 90 -8.56 -3.57 -2.80
CA ARG A 90 -7.18 -3.95 -2.52
C ARG A 90 -7.24 -4.89 -1.30
N PRO A 91 -6.83 -6.16 -1.42
CA PRO A 91 -6.82 -7.06 -0.27
C PRO A 91 -6.05 -6.38 0.88
N PRO A 92 -6.50 -6.54 2.15
CA PRO A 92 -5.73 -6.07 3.29
C PRO A 92 -4.32 -6.61 3.11
N ALA A 93 -3.30 -5.75 3.23
CA ALA A 93 -1.91 -6.17 3.10
C ALA A 93 -1.72 -7.38 4.02
N THR A 94 -1.51 -8.55 3.41
CA THR A 94 -1.40 -9.83 4.12
C THR A 94 -0.42 -9.62 5.26
N ASP A 95 -0.82 -9.95 6.48
CA ASP A 95 0.06 -9.85 7.64
C ASP A 95 1.24 -10.81 7.42
N TRP A 96 2.32 -10.28 6.88
CA TRP A 96 3.53 -10.99 6.46
C TRP A 96 4.28 -11.62 7.64
N ARG A 97 3.81 -11.40 8.88
CA ARG A 97 4.25 -12.12 10.07
C ARG A 97 3.70 -13.54 10.13
N VAL A 98 2.71 -13.88 9.31
CA VAL A 98 2.25 -15.26 9.16
C VAL A 98 3.38 -16.05 8.51
N PRO A 99 3.93 -17.08 9.18
CA PRO A 99 4.92 -17.97 8.58
C PRO A 99 4.34 -18.57 7.30
N VAL A 100 5.08 -18.50 6.19
CA VAL A 100 4.64 -19.14 4.94
C VAL A 100 4.48 -20.64 5.23
N PRO A 101 3.34 -21.26 4.91
CA PRO A 101 3.14 -22.68 5.14
C PRO A 101 4.24 -23.48 4.42
N PRO A 102 4.83 -24.51 5.04
CA PRO A 102 5.86 -25.33 4.41
C PRO A 102 5.35 -26.21 3.26
N ALA A 103 4.02 -26.26 3.04
CA ALA A 103 3.38 -27.00 1.97
C ALA A 103 3.12 -26.10 0.76
N GLY A 104 3.27 -26.66 -0.45
CA GLY A 104 3.02 -25.93 -1.70
C GLY A 104 4.14 -25.02 -2.18
N GLU A 105 5.35 -25.14 -1.61
CA GLU A 105 6.55 -24.46 -2.10
C GLU A 105 6.80 -24.85 -3.57
N PRO A 106 6.93 -23.90 -4.52
CA PRO A 106 7.12 -24.23 -5.93
C PRO A 106 8.40 -25.04 -6.16
N ASP A 107 8.27 -26.17 -6.88
CA ASP A 107 9.39 -27.06 -7.19
C ASP A 107 10.15 -26.57 -8.43
N PRO A 108 11.42 -26.13 -8.28
CA PRO A 108 12.21 -25.63 -9.41
C PRO A 108 12.62 -26.72 -10.39
N VAL A 109 12.55 -28.00 -10.05
CA VAL A 109 13.02 -29.08 -10.94
C VAL A 109 12.15 -29.22 -12.20
N LEU A 110 10.93 -28.69 -12.16
CA LEU A 110 9.99 -28.71 -13.28
C LEU A 110 10.35 -27.73 -14.40
N PHE A 111 11.17 -26.70 -14.14
CA PHE A 111 11.46 -25.65 -15.11
C PHE A 111 12.64 -26.01 -16.03
N SER A 112 12.40 -25.96 -17.35
CA SER A 112 13.37 -26.35 -18.37
C SER A 112 13.82 -25.18 -19.25
N THR A 113 13.06 -24.08 -19.26
CA THR A 113 13.37 -22.86 -20.03
C THR A 113 13.57 -21.63 -19.15
N VAL A 114 14.16 -20.57 -19.72
CA VAL A 114 14.33 -19.29 -19.03
C VAL A 114 12.98 -18.67 -18.65
N GLN A 115 11.99 -18.74 -19.56
CA GLN A 115 10.66 -18.19 -19.32
C GLN A 115 9.94 -18.94 -18.20
N GLU A 116 10.01 -20.27 -18.18
CA GLU A 116 9.46 -21.09 -17.09
C GLU A 116 10.16 -20.78 -15.77
N PHE A 117 11.48 -20.59 -15.78
CA PHE A 117 12.23 -20.25 -14.58
C PHE A 117 11.80 -18.88 -14.00
N VAL A 118 11.64 -17.86 -14.85
CA VAL A 118 11.20 -16.52 -14.44
C VAL A 118 9.74 -16.56 -13.96
N ALA A 119 8.85 -17.30 -14.65
CA ALA A 119 7.49 -17.52 -14.19
C ALA A 119 7.46 -18.20 -12.81
N GLY A 120 8.32 -19.20 -12.60
CA GLY A 120 8.47 -19.84 -11.29
C GLY A 120 8.89 -18.88 -10.17
N LEU A 121 9.68 -17.84 -10.46
CA LEU A 121 10.00 -16.81 -9.46
C LEU A 121 8.77 -15.97 -9.06
N GLU A 122 7.85 -15.73 -9.99
CA GLU A 122 6.57 -15.10 -9.69
C GLU A 122 5.66 -16.05 -8.89
N ASP A 123 5.66 -17.35 -9.21
CA ASP A 123 4.94 -18.36 -8.41
C ASP A 123 5.45 -18.40 -6.97
N VAL A 124 6.77 -18.26 -6.75
CA VAL A 124 7.35 -18.13 -5.41
C VAL A 124 6.85 -16.87 -4.71
N ARG A 125 6.74 -15.75 -5.42
CA ARG A 125 6.20 -14.51 -4.85
C ARG A 125 4.73 -14.70 -4.44
N ILE A 126 3.93 -15.34 -5.28
CA ILE A 126 2.53 -15.63 -4.98
C ILE A 126 2.44 -16.56 -3.75
N TRP A 127 3.22 -17.64 -3.73
CA TRP A 127 3.31 -18.56 -2.60
C TRP A 127 3.72 -17.86 -1.29
N ALA A 128 4.64 -16.90 -1.37
CA ALA A 128 5.07 -16.08 -0.23
C ALA A 128 4.01 -15.06 0.25
N GLY A 129 2.76 -15.12 -0.24
CA GLY A 129 1.66 -14.24 0.16
C GLY A 129 1.58 -12.95 -0.67
N GLU A 130 2.07 -12.98 -1.91
CA GLU A 130 2.04 -11.88 -2.87
C GLU A 130 2.62 -10.55 -2.33
N PRO A 131 3.83 -10.54 -1.72
CA PRO A 131 4.41 -9.34 -1.18
C PRO A 131 4.64 -8.30 -2.28
N SER A 132 4.36 -7.04 -1.97
CA SER A 132 4.68 -5.93 -2.87
C SER A 132 6.19 -5.78 -3.08
N LEU A 133 6.61 -5.23 -4.22
CA LEU A 133 8.04 -5.00 -4.50
C LEU A 133 8.72 -4.09 -3.45
N ARG A 134 7.98 -3.11 -2.93
CA ARG A 134 8.44 -2.25 -1.83
C ARG A 134 8.69 -3.06 -0.56
N HIS A 135 7.80 -3.99 -0.26
CA HIS A 135 7.91 -4.85 0.92
C HIS A 135 9.12 -5.78 0.83
N LEU A 136 9.37 -6.35 -0.35
CA LEU A 136 10.54 -7.18 -0.61
C LEU A 136 11.85 -6.39 -0.44
N GLU A 137 11.91 -5.15 -0.90
CA GLU A 137 13.06 -4.26 -0.67
C GLU A 137 13.26 -3.96 0.83
N GLU A 138 12.18 -3.64 1.56
CA GLU A 138 12.23 -3.41 3.02
C GLU A 138 12.69 -4.66 3.78
N ARG A 139 12.28 -5.86 3.36
CA ARG A 139 12.73 -7.14 3.93
C ARG A 139 14.20 -7.41 3.63
N SER A 140 14.63 -7.18 2.40
CA SER A 140 16.05 -7.27 2.02
C SER A 140 16.92 -6.30 2.84
N ALA A 141 16.47 -5.06 3.04
CA ALA A 141 17.17 -4.08 3.87
C ALA A 141 17.31 -4.53 5.33
N ARG A 142 16.24 -5.08 5.92
CA ARG A 142 16.27 -5.61 7.30
C ARG A 142 17.23 -6.78 7.46
N LEU A 143 17.17 -7.77 6.58
CA LEU A 143 18.09 -8.92 6.63
C LEU A 143 19.54 -8.47 6.45
N HIS A 144 19.78 -7.47 5.59
CA HIS A 144 21.12 -6.91 5.37
C HIS A 144 21.64 -6.21 6.64
N GLN A 145 20.81 -5.40 7.30
CA GLN A 145 21.15 -4.75 8.59
C GLN A 145 21.47 -5.78 9.68
N GLN A 146 20.73 -6.88 9.72
CA GLN A 146 20.93 -7.97 10.68
C GLN A 146 22.13 -8.87 10.32
N ARG A 147 22.84 -8.61 9.22
CA ARG A 147 23.90 -9.46 8.65
C ARG A 147 23.44 -10.92 8.42
N GLN A 148 22.14 -11.11 8.20
CA GLN A 148 21.55 -12.43 7.94
C GLN A 148 21.46 -12.75 6.43
N THR A 149 21.78 -11.79 5.56
CA THR A 149 21.93 -12.07 4.13
C THR A 149 23.34 -12.60 3.86
N ALA A 150 23.45 -13.84 3.37
CA ALA A 150 24.69 -14.35 2.81
C ALA A 150 25.04 -13.67 1.46
N TYR A 151 24.06 -13.00 0.83
CA TYR A 151 24.12 -12.56 -0.56
C TYR A 151 24.06 -11.02 -0.69
N GLY A 152 25.23 -10.39 -0.69
CA GLY A 152 25.45 -9.04 -1.24
C GLY A 152 24.66 -7.87 -0.62
N ARG A 153 24.39 -6.86 -1.47
CA ARG A 153 23.70 -5.60 -1.13
C ARG A 153 22.18 -5.78 -1.15
N VAL A 154 21.47 -4.82 -0.56
CA VAL A 154 20.00 -4.72 -0.59
C VAL A 154 19.45 -4.83 -2.02
N LEU A 155 18.47 -5.71 -2.21
CA LEU A 155 17.77 -5.92 -3.45
C LEU A 155 16.71 -4.82 -3.63
N ARG A 156 16.94 -3.91 -4.58
CA ARG A 156 16.05 -2.77 -4.84
C ARG A 156 14.77 -3.20 -5.56
N ARG A 157 13.66 -2.49 -5.32
CA ARG A 157 12.37 -2.74 -6.01
C ARG A 157 12.49 -2.84 -7.54
N SER A 158 13.31 -1.99 -8.16
CA SER A 158 13.50 -1.98 -9.61
C SER A 158 14.19 -3.25 -10.06
N THR A 159 15.22 -3.69 -9.35
CA THR A 159 15.92 -4.94 -9.63
C THR A 159 15.02 -6.17 -9.50
N ILE A 160 14.11 -6.16 -8.52
CA ILE A 160 13.12 -7.24 -8.36
C ILE A 160 12.14 -7.22 -9.54
N SER A 161 11.63 -6.04 -9.90
CA SER A 161 10.76 -5.87 -11.07
C SER A 161 11.43 -6.37 -12.34
N ASP A 162 12.67 -5.95 -12.60
CA ASP A 162 13.43 -6.33 -13.80
C ASP A 162 13.64 -7.84 -13.86
N MET A 163 13.89 -8.48 -12.72
CA MET A 163 14.10 -9.92 -12.61
C MET A 163 12.83 -10.72 -12.89
N LEU A 164 11.69 -10.29 -12.36
CA LEU A 164 10.40 -10.96 -12.54
C LEU A 164 9.83 -10.76 -13.95
N ASN A 165 10.28 -9.73 -14.67
CA ASN A 165 9.90 -9.44 -16.05
C ASN A 165 11.03 -9.75 -17.05
N ALA A 166 12.07 -10.47 -16.63
CA ALA A 166 13.24 -10.70 -17.46
C ALA A 166 12.93 -11.66 -18.63
N THR A 167 13.42 -11.32 -19.81
CA THR A 167 13.43 -12.23 -20.97
C THR A 167 14.67 -13.13 -21.00
N SER A 168 15.65 -12.87 -20.13
CA SER A 168 16.89 -13.61 -19.99
C SER A 168 17.08 -14.07 -18.55
N LEU A 169 17.93 -15.07 -18.34
CA LEU A 169 18.10 -15.67 -17.03
C LEU A 169 18.69 -14.64 -16.03
N PRO A 170 18.01 -14.34 -14.92
CA PRO A 170 18.51 -13.36 -13.96
C PRO A 170 19.83 -13.81 -13.31
N GLN A 171 20.60 -12.86 -12.78
CA GLN A 171 21.86 -13.19 -12.09
C GLN A 171 21.62 -14.08 -10.87
N MET A 172 22.40 -15.15 -10.73
CA MET A 172 22.26 -16.14 -9.64
C MET A 172 22.21 -15.51 -8.25
N GLU A 173 23.08 -14.54 -7.96
CA GLU A 173 23.13 -13.89 -6.65
C GLU A 173 21.82 -13.14 -6.33
N LYS A 174 21.19 -12.54 -7.32
CA LYS A 174 19.89 -11.87 -7.16
C LYS A 174 18.77 -12.87 -6.93
N VAL A 175 18.80 -13.99 -7.67
CA VAL A 175 17.84 -15.09 -7.50
C VAL A 175 17.93 -15.66 -6.08
N ARG A 176 19.13 -15.98 -5.60
CA ARG A 176 19.34 -16.49 -4.22
C ARG A 176 18.83 -15.52 -3.17
N HIS A 177 19.18 -14.24 -3.29
CA HIS A 177 18.71 -13.22 -2.37
C HIS A 177 17.18 -13.11 -2.40
N PHE A 178 16.57 -13.13 -3.60
CA PHE A 178 15.12 -13.11 -3.76
C PHE A 178 14.42 -14.31 -3.10
N LEU A 179 14.92 -15.52 -3.32
CA LEU A 179 14.38 -16.74 -2.71
C LEU A 179 14.48 -16.67 -1.17
N GLN A 180 15.62 -16.17 -0.66
CA GLN A 180 15.81 -15.98 0.78
C GLN A 180 14.81 -14.98 1.38
N ILE A 181 14.57 -13.84 0.73
CA ILE A 181 13.57 -12.87 1.22
C ILE A 181 12.14 -13.39 1.10
N CYS A 182 11.85 -14.28 0.16
CA CYS A 182 10.55 -14.95 0.05
C CYS A 182 10.41 -16.11 1.06
N GLY A 183 11.50 -16.55 1.71
CA GLY A 183 11.49 -17.60 2.73
C GLY A 183 11.56 -19.03 2.18
N VAL A 184 12.00 -19.19 0.93
CA VAL A 184 12.28 -20.50 0.30
C VAL A 184 13.38 -21.20 1.09
N ARG A 185 13.19 -22.49 1.35
CA ARG A 185 14.13 -23.28 2.16
C ARG A 185 15.16 -23.97 1.27
N ASP A 186 14.70 -24.58 0.19
CA ASP A 186 15.57 -25.33 -0.73
C ASP A 186 16.13 -24.43 -1.84
N ILE A 187 16.98 -23.48 -1.44
CA ILE A 187 17.64 -22.57 -2.39
C ILE A 187 18.56 -23.36 -3.34
N ASP A 188 19.12 -24.49 -2.91
CA ASP A 188 20.06 -25.28 -3.71
C ASP A 188 19.40 -25.97 -4.90
N ALA A 189 18.16 -26.45 -4.76
CA ALA A 189 17.37 -26.94 -5.89
C ALA A 189 17.15 -25.86 -6.96
N TRP A 190 16.86 -24.62 -6.55
CA TRP A 190 16.72 -23.49 -7.46
C TRP A 190 18.04 -23.14 -8.16
N VAL A 191 19.15 -23.18 -7.43
CA VAL A 191 20.50 -22.97 -7.98
C VAL A 191 20.85 -24.04 -9.00
N TYR A 192 20.51 -25.30 -8.72
CA TYR A 192 20.71 -26.41 -9.65
C TYR A 192 19.91 -26.20 -10.93
N THR A 193 18.61 -25.92 -10.83
CA THR A 193 17.76 -25.64 -12.00
C THR A 193 18.28 -24.47 -12.80
N TRP A 194 18.69 -23.38 -12.15
CA TRP A 194 19.26 -22.22 -12.84
C TRP A 194 20.49 -22.60 -13.66
N ARG A 195 21.40 -23.44 -13.11
CA ARG A 195 22.59 -23.92 -13.84
C ARG A 195 22.21 -24.80 -15.03
N ARG A 196 21.21 -25.65 -14.87
CA ARG A 196 20.67 -26.50 -15.95
C ARG A 196 20.09 -25.65 -17.08
N VAL A 197 19.18 -24.73 -16.77
CA VAL A 197 18.54 -23.82 -17.73
C VAL A 197 19.58 -22.99 -18.47
N ARG A 198 20.57 -22.41 -17.76
CA ARG A 198 21.65 -21.65 -18.39
C ARG A 198 22.49 -22.47 -19.37
N THR A 199 22.70 -23.75 -19.07
CA THR A 199 23.46 -24.66 -19.95
C THR A 199 22.67 -24.95 -21.22
N ILE A 200 21.35 -25.18 -21.11
CA ILE A 200 20.45 -25.39 -22.24
C ILE A 200 20.39 -24.14 -23.13
N GLU A 201 20.19 -22.96 -22.53
CA GLU A 201 20.17 -21.67 -23.24
C GLU A 201 21.46 -21.43 -24.03
N ARG A 202 22.62 -21.66 -23.40
CA ARG A 202 23.92 -21.51 -24.05
C ARG A 202 24.12 -22.51 -25.19
N ALA A 203 23.62 -23.74 -25.05
CA ALA A 203 23.68 -24.74 -26.11
C ALA A 203 22.78 -24.37 -27.29
N ALA A 204 21.58 -23.83 -27.03
CA ALA A 204 20.67 -23.34 -28.07
C ALA A 204 21.28 -22.17 -28.85
N LEU A 205 21.87 -21.18 -28.17
CA LEU A 205 22.54 -20.05 -28.81
C LEU A 205 23.70 -20.47 -29.71
N ARG A 206 24.49 -21.48 -29.30
CA ARG A 206 25.59 -22.03 -30.12
C ARG A 206 25.12 -22.76 -31.38
N ARG A 207 23.91 -23.34 -31.37
CA ARG A 207 23.36 -24.00 -32.56
C ARG A 207 22.74 -23.03 -33.56
N ALA A 208 22.40 -21.83 -33.11
CA ALA A 208 21.77 -20.78 -33.92
C ALA A 208 22.78 -19.81 -34.56
N ALA A 209 24.06 -19.87 -34.14
CA ALA A 209 25.17 -19.08 -34.66
C ALA A 209 25.98 -19.88 -35.67
#